data_AF-A0A6I7NEG2-F1
#
_entry.id   AF-A0A6I7NEG2-F1
#
_cell.length_a   1.000
_cell.length_b   1.000
_cell.length_c   1.000
_cell.angle_alpha   90.00
_cell.angle_beta   90.00
_cell.angle_gamma   90.00
#
_symmetry.space_group_name_H-M   'P 1'
#
loop_
_entity.id
_entity.type
_entity.pdbx_description
1 polymer ?
#
loop_
_entity_poly.entity_id
_entity_poly.type
_entity_poly.pdbx_seq_one_letter_code
_entity_poly.pdbx_strand_id
1 'polypeptide(L)'
;MVGATASASLEQALALLDEALVQAEAGRWERVAELDARCRDASQAVVQGVGDDDPGPLADGLKRLRDRHHRLLELAEAQRERLAEARRTSARGRRGTRAYEDNA
;
A
#
# COMPACT_ATOMS: atom_id res chain seq x y z
N MET A 1 -22.35 22.65 5.75
CA MET A 1 -21.74 21.47 5.12
C MET A 1 -22.06 20.28 6.00
N VAL A 2 -22.89 19.35 5.54
CA VAL A 2 -22.98 18.04 6.18
C VAL A 2 -21.69 17.33 5.77
N GLY A 3 -20.79 17.06 6.73
CA GLY A 3 -19.59 16.28 6.46
C GLY A 3 -19.98 14.87 5.98
N ALA A 4 -19.12 14.23 5.18
CA ALA A 4 -19.32 12.82 4.85
C ALA A 4 -19.41 12.01 6.15
N THR A 5 -20.33 11.05 6.23
CA THR A 5 -20.43 10.16 7.41
C THR A 5 -19.14 9.32 7.54
N ALA A 6 -18.89 8.77 8.73
CA ALA A 6 -17.76 7.86 8.91
C ALA A 6 -17.90 6.62 8.02
N SER A 7 -19.13 6.13 7.80
CA SER A 7 -19.43 5.02 6.90
C SER A 7 -19.04 5.35 5.45
N ALA A 8 -19.44 6.52 4.93
CA ALA A 8 -19.06 6.94 3.57
C ALA A 8 -17.54 7.12 3.42
N SER A 9 -16.89 7.70 4.44
CA SER A 9 -15.43 7.87 4.46
C SER A 9 -14.71 6.51 4.51
N LEU A 10 -15.30 5.53 5.19
CA LEU A 10 -14.76 4.17 5.31
C LEU A 10 -14.89 3.40 3.99
N GLU A 11 -16.05 3.50 3.32
CA GLU A 11 -16.24 2.93 1.99
C GLU A 11 -15.23 3.52 0.99
N GLN A 12 -15.00 4.83 1.05
CA GLN A 12 -13.97 5.48 0.23
C GLN A 12 -12.56 4.96 0.56
N ALA A 13 -12.20 4.83 1.84
CA ALA A 13 -10.89 4.30 2.24
C ALA A 13 -10.69 2.86 1.75
N LEU A 14 -11.72 2.01 1.88
CA LEU A 14 -11.71 0.63 1.39
C LEU A 14 -11.51 0.57 -0.13
N ALA A 15 -12.22 1.41 -0.90
CA ALA A 15 -12.09 1.45 -2.35
C ALA A 15 -10.69 1.90 -2.81
N LEU A 16 -10.12 2.91 -2.15
CA LEU A 16 -8.76 3.37 -2.42
C LEU A 16 -7.72 2.28 -2.14
N LEU A 17 -7.92 1.53 -1.07
CA LEU A 17 -7.01 0.45 -0.70
C LEU A 17 -7.14 -0.77 -1.62
N ASP A 18 -8.36 -1.09 -2.08
CA ASP A 18 -8.59 -2.11 -3.11
C ASP A 18 -7.91 -1.74 -4.43
N GLU A 19 -8.01 -0.47 -4.85
CA GLU A 19 -7.25 0.02 -6.02
C GLU A 19 -5.75 -0.10 -5.78
N ALA A 20 -5.25 0.27 -4.61
CA ALA A 20 -3.83 0.19 -4.28
C ALA A 20 -3.29 -1.23 -4.35
N LEU A 21 -4.06 -2.23 -3.89
CA LEU A 21 -3.70 -3.65 -4.00
C LEU A 21 -3.54 -4.07 -5.47
N VAL A 22 -4.48 -3.71 -6.34
CA VAL A 22 -4.40 -4.00 -7.78
C VAL A 22 -3.15 -3.34 -8.40
N GLN A 23 -2.83 -2.10 -8.02
CA GLN A 23 -1.64 -1.41 -8.52
C GLN A 23 -0.34 -2.04 -8.00
N ALA A 24 -0.31 -2.50 -6.75
CA ALA A 24 0.83 -3.17 -6.15
C ALA A 24 1.14 -4.50 -6.84
N GLU A 25 0.12 -5.29 -7.16
CA GLU A 25 0.26 -6.52 -7.95
C GLU A 25 0.79 -6.24 -9.36
N ALA A 26 0.39 -5.12 -9.96
CA ALA A 26 0.92 -4.64 -11.24
C ALA A 26 2.31 -3.96 -11.13
N GLY A 27 2.90 -3.87 -9.92
CA GLY A 27 4.20 -3.24 -9.69
C GLY A 27 4.23 -1.72 -9.82
N ARG A 28 3.07 -1.05 -9.85
CA ARG A 28 2.92 0.40 -10.04
C ARG A 28 3.04 1.17 -8.71
N TRP A 29 4.21 1.10 -8.08
CA TRP A 29 4.44 1.58 -6.71
C TRP A 29 4.29 3.09 -6.49
N GLU A 30 4.53 3.91 -7.53
CA GLU A 30 4.24 5.36 -7.45
C GLU A 30 2.73 5.59 -7.25
N ARG A 31 1.91 4.91 -8.05
CA ARG A 31 0.46 4.97 -7.93
C ARG A 31 -0.05 4.41 -6.60
N VAL A 32 0.58 3.35 -6.09
CA VAL A 32 0.28 2.81 -4.75
C VAL A 32 0.49 3.89 -3.67
N ALA A 33 1.57 4.67 -3.74
CA ALA A 33 1.86 5.71 -2.77
C ALA A 33 0.82 6.86 -2.80
N GLU A 34 0.36 7.26 -3.99
CA GLU A 34 -0.72 8.25 -4.14
C GLU A 34 -2.04 7.76 -3.53
N LEU A 35 -2.40 6.50 -3.79
CA LEU A 35 -3.63 5.89 -3.29
C LEU A 35 -3.58 5.72 -1.77
N ASP A 36 -2.43 5.31 -1.22
CA ASP A 36 -2.22 5.20 0.22
C ASP A 36 -2.34 6.56 0.93
N ALA A 37 -1.80 7.64 0.35
CA ALA A 37 -1.97 8.98 0.90
C ALA A 37 -3.46 9.39 0.97
N ARG A 38 -4.21 9.18 -0.12
CA ARG A 38 -5.65 9.45 -0.16
C ARG A 38 -6.43 8.56 0.81
N CYS A 39 -6.01 7.30 0.99
CA CYS A 39 -6.62 6.38 1.94
C CYS A 39 -6.42 6.85 3.38
N ARG A 40 -5.25 7.42 3.71
CA ARG A 40 -4.98 8.03 5.02
C ARG A 40 -5.88 9.23 5.27
N ASP A 41 -6.08 10.11 4.28
CA ASP A 41 -7.00 11.25 4.41
C ASP A 41 -8.45 10.78 4.64
N ALA A 42 -8.91 9.78 3.88
CA ALA A 42 -10.24 9.19 4.06
C ALA A 42 -10.39 8.51 5.44
N SER A 43 -9.37 7.78 5.89
CA SER A 43 -9.35 7.15 7.21
C SER A 43 -9.39 8.18 8.33
N GLN A 44 -8.73 9.32 8.16
CA GLN A 44 -8.82 10.43 9.12
C GLN A 44 -10.24 10.99 9.17
N ALA A 45 -10.92 11.12 8.02
CA ALA A 45 -12.33 11.53 7.99
C ALA A 45 -13.26 10.54 8.69
N VAL A 46 -13.00 9.22 8.62
CA VAL A 46 -13.72 8.20 9.41
C VAL A 46 -13.63 8.53 10.89
N VAL A 47 -12.42 8.79 11.42
CA VAL A 47 -12.21 9.08 12.84
C VAL A 47 -12.97 10.33 13.30
N GLN A 48 -13.08 11.35 12.43
CA GLN A 48 -13.80 12.59 12.74
C GLN A 48 -15.34 12.43 12.67
N GLY A 49 -15.84 11.43 11.95
CA GLY A 49 -17.28 11.24 11.69
C GLY A 49 -17.96 10.12 12.50
N VAL A 50 -17.26 9.44 13.40
CA VAL A 50 -17.73 8.22 14.10
C VAL A 50 -19.01 8.43 14.94
N GLY A 51 -19.33 9.67 15.32
CA GLY A 51 -20.42 9.96 16.26
C GLY A 51 -21.84 9.63 15.76
N ASP A 52 -22.07 9.58 14.45
CA ASP A 52 -23.43 9.53 13.87
C ASP A 52 -23.81 8.17 13.25
N ASP A 53 -22.87 7.20 13.17
CA ASP A 53 -23.06 5.94 12.45
C ASP A 53 -23.30 4.72 13.37
N ASP A 54 -23.95 3.68 12.83
CA ASP A 54 -24.13 2.39 13.52
C ASP A 54 -22.76 1.73 13.79
N PRO A 55 -22.42 1.44 15.06
CA PRO A 55 -21.12 0.89 15.43
C PRO A 55 -20.84 -0.50 14.85
N GLY A 56 -21.86 -1.32 14.57
CA GLY A 56 -21.68 -2.68 14.06
C GLY A 56 -21.04 -2.71 12.66
N PRO A 57 -21.70 -2.15 11.64
CA PRO A 57 -21.15 -2.04 10.29
C PRO A 57 -19.82 -1.28 10.22
N LEU A 58 -19.65 -0.26 11.06
CA LEU A 58 -18.41 0.51 11.16
C LEU A 58 -17.24 -0.36 11.64
N ALA A 59 -17.45 -1.17 12.68
CA ALA A 59 -16.43 -2.09 13.19
C ALA A 59 -16.01 -3.14 12.14
N ASP A 60 -16.96 -3.72 11.43
CA ASP A 60 -16.69 -4.69 10.36
C ASP A 60 -15.93 -4.07 9.18
N GLY A 61 -16.27 -2.83 8.82
CA GLY A 61 -15.53 -2.08 7.80
C GLY A 61 -14.11 -1.74 8.24
N LEU A 62 -13.89 -1.31 9.47
CA LEU A 62 -12.56 -1.01 10.02
C LEU A 62 -11.68 -2.27 10.08
N LYS A 63 -12.26 -3.43 10.46
CA LYS A 63 -11.57 -4.71 10.41
C LYS A 63 -11.11 -5.04 8.98
N ARG A 64 -12.01 -4.89 8.01
CA ARG A 64 -11.72 -5.08 6.59
C ARG A 64 -10.64 -4.13 6.07
N LEU A 65 -10.62 -2.89 6.52
CA LEU A 65 -9.61 -1.89 6.16
C LEU A 65 -8.23 -2.30 6.68
N ARG A 66 -8.14 -2.71 7.95
CA ARG A 66 -6.91 -3.23 8.56
C ARG A 66 -6.37 -4.46 7.82
N ASP A 67 -7.23 -5.43 7.56
CA ASP A 67 -6.82 -6.69 6.93
C ASP A 67 -6.26 -6.46 5.52
N ARG A 68 -6.85 -5.53 4.75
CA ARG A 68 -6.33 -5.09 3.44
C ARG A 68 -5.00 -4.33 3.54
N HIS A 69 -4.82 -3.51 4.58
CA HIS A 69 -3.55 -2.80 4.78
C HIS A 69 -2.42 -3.77 5.09
N HIS A 70 -2.67 -4.79 5.90
CA HIS A 70 -1.71 -5.87 6.12
C HIS A 70 -1.34 -6.55 4.80
N ARG A 71 -2.32 -6.84 3.94
CA ARG A 71 -2.03 -7.42 2.63
C ARG A 71 -1.15 -6.51 1.76
N LEU A 72 -1.39 -5.20 1.77
CA LEU A 72 -0.55 -4.25 1.03
C LEU A 72 0.88 -4.21 1.56
N LEU A 73 1.06 -4.31 2.89
CA LEU A 73 2.39 -4.39 3.52
C LEU A 73 3.15 -5.65 3.10
N GLU A 74 2.49 -6.82 3.10
CA GLU A 74 3.09 -8.07 2.61
C GLU A 74 3.61 -7.94 1.17
N LEU A 75 2.82 -7.32 0.29
CA LEU A 75 3.24 -7.07 -1.10
C LEU A 75 4.45 -6.14 -1.18
N ALA A 76 4.47 -5.08 -0.37
CA ALA A 76 5.57 -4.14 -0.32
C ALA A 76 6.86 -4.78 0.21
N GLU A 77 6.76 -5.64 1.23
CA GLU A 77 7.90 -6.39 1.76
C GLU A 77 8.47 -7.37 0.73
N ALA A 78 7.59 -8.13 0.06
CA ALA A 78 8.00 -9.02 -1.02
C ALA A 78 8.70 -8.26 -2.16
N GLN A 79 8.21 -7.08 -2.52
CA GLN A 79 8.86 -6.25 -3.53
C GLN A 79 10.23 -5.73 -3.07
N ARG A 80 10.33 -5.28 -1.81
CA ARG A 80 11.62 -4.83 -1.24
C ARG A 80 12.66 -5.94 -1.28
N GLU A 81 12.27 -7.17 -0.94
CA GLU A 81 13.15 -8.34 -1.02
C GLU A 81 13.60 -8.61 -2.46
N ARG A 82 12.67 -8.59 -3.43
CA ARG A 82 13.01 -8.73 -4.86
C ARG A 82 14.00 -7.67 -5.34
N LEU A 83 13.78 -6.41 -4.98
CA LEU A 83 14.68 -5.31 -5.34
C LEU A 83 16.06 -5.44 -4.66
N ALA A 84 16.10 -5.88 -3.41
CA ALA A 84 17.35 -6.15 -2.70
C ALA A 84 18.14 -7.26 -3.39
N GLU A 85 17.49 -8.34 -3.81
CA GLU A 85 18.14 -9.44 -4.54
C GLU A 85 18.64 -9.01 -5.92
N ALA A 86 17.84 -8.26 -6.67
CA ALA A 86 18.25 -7.69 -7.95
C ALA A 86 19.51 -6.83 -7.80
N ARG A 87 19.58 -5.98 -6.77
CA ARG A 87 20.77 -5.15 -6.48
C ARG A 87 22.00 -6.00 -6.14
N ARG A 88 21.85 -7.07 -5.35
CA ARG A 88 22.95 -8.00 -5.03
C ARG A 88 23.48 -8.69 -6.28
N THR A 89 22.59 -9.17 -7.13
CA THR A 89 22.94 -9.85 -8.39
C THR A 89 23.63 -8.91 -9.36
N SER A 90 23.11 -7.69 -9.57
CA SER A 90 23.77 -6.71 -10.44
C SER A 90 25.15 -6.28 -9.92
N ALA A 91 25.31 -6.13 -8.60
CA ALA A 91 26.62 -5.81 -8.00
C ALA A 91 27.64 -6.95 -8.21
N ARG A 92 27.21 -8.21 -8.11
CA ARG A 92 28.05 -9.38 -8.39
C ARG A 92 28.45 -9.45 -9.87
N GLY A 93 27.52 -9.21 -10.79
CA GLY A 93 27.78 -9.18 -12.24
C GLY A 93 28.84 -8.16 -12.62
N ARG A 94 28.74 -6.92 -12.11
CA ARG A 94 29.73 -5.86 -12.37
C ARG A 94 31.13 -6.19 -11.85
N ARG A 95 31.25 -6.87 -10.69
CA ARG A 95 32.55 -7.32 -10.19
C ARG A 95 33.15 -8.43 -11.07
N GLY A 96 32.31 -9.33 -11.59
CA GLY A 96 32.74 -10.37 -12.52
C GLY A 96 33.27 -9.79 -13.83
N THR A 97 32.55 -8.85 -14.45
CA THR A 97 32.98 -8.19 -15.71
C THR A 97 34.32 -7.48 -15.54
N ARG A 98 34.50 -6.73 -14.45
CA ARG A 98 35.76 -6.03 -14.16
C ARG A 98 36.95 -6.99 -13.96
N ALA A 99 36.71 -8.15 -13.34
CA ALA A 99 37.76 -9.16 -13.15
C ALA A 99 38.21 -9.84 -14.46
N TYR A 100 37.36 -9.85 -15.50
CA TYR A 100 37.73 -10.29 -16.84
C TYR A 100 38.47 -9.21 -17.63
N GLU A 101 38.10 -7.94 -17.48
CA GLU A 101 38.79 -6.81 -18.10
C GLU A 101 40.20 -6.59 -17.52
N ASP A 102 40.39 -6.79 -16.20
CA ASP A 102 41.68 -6.62 -15.52
C ASP A 102 42.64 -7.83 -15.72
N ASN A 103 42.18 -8.94 -16.31
CA ASN A 103 42.98 -10.16 -16.61
C ASN A 103 43.19 -10.41 -18.12
N ALA A 104 42.80 -9.48 -18.99
CA ALA A 104 43.03 -9.52 -20.43
C ALA A 104 44.20 -8.59 -20.82
#